data_AF-A0A060C963-F1
#
_entry.id   AF-A0A060C963-F1
#
_cell.length_a   1.000
_cell.length_b   1.000
_cell.length_c   1.000
_cell.angle_alpha   90.00
_cell.angle_beta   90.00
_cell.angle_gamma   90.00
#
_symmetry.space_group_name_H-M   'P 1'
#
loop_
_entity.id
_entity.type
_entity.pdbx_description
1 polymer ?
#
loop_
_entity_poly.entity_id
_entity_poly.type
_entity_poly.pdbx_seq_one_letter_code
_entity_poly.pdbx_strand_id
1 'polypeptide(L)'
;MKQPSFPVLFLTESGVNPMADVRASSLQCAIRFAKNWNLFGIVSDAIPFVHCPRLAGVVKASGLACFTYGTANNDPENAKLEIAAGVDAVIVDSVLAVRKELTKFDESVKAK
;
A
#
# COMPACT_ATOMS: atom_id res chain seq x y z
N MET A 1 -1.88 -26.29 5.67
CA MET A 1 -3.09 -25.83 4.96
C MET A 1 -3.10 -24.31 5.03
N LYS A 2 -3.09 -23.59 3.90
CA LYS A 2 -3.27 -22.11 3.92
C LYS A 2 -4.70 -21.77 4.29
N GLN A 3 -4.91 -20.66 4.98
CA GLN A 3 -6.24 -20.14 5.32
C GLN A 3 -6.97 -19.72 4.02
N PRO A 4 -8.05 -20.40 3.60
CA PRO A 4 -8.76 -20.07 2.37
C PRO A 4 -9.85 -18.99 2.58
N SER A 5 -10.29 -18.80 3.83
CA SER A 5 -11.43 -17.96 4.15
C SER A 5 -11.08 -16.49 4.37
N PHE A 6 -9.83 -16.18 4.71
CA PHE A 6 -9.41 -14.83 5.05
C PHE A 6 -8.18 -14.43 4.23
N PRO A 7 -8.21 -13.28 3.53
CA PRO A 7 -7.06 -12.80 2.78
C PRO A 7 -5.91 -12.49 3.73
N VAL A 8 -4.71 -12.99 3.38
CA VAL A 8 -3.48 -12.73 4.12
C VAL A 8 -2.61 -11.80 3.29
N LEU A 9 -2.13 -10.72 3.91
CA LEU A 9 -1.17 -9.79 3.33
C LEU A 9 0.19 -9.92 4.02
N PHE A 10 1.25 -9.55 3.31
CA PHE A 10 2.61 -9.56 3.83
C PHE A 10 3.11 -8.14 4.14
N LEU A 11 3.49 -7.89 5.39
CA LEU A 11 4.03 -6.61 5.84
C LEU A 11 5.49 -6.43 5.41
N THR A 12 5.85 -5.25 4.90
CA THR A 12 7.20 -4.91 4.46
C THR A 12 7.55 -3.45 4.75
N GLU A 13 8.80 -3.20 5.11
CA GLU A 13 9.34 -1.84 5.28
C GLU A 13 9.71 -1.19 3.94
N SER A 14 9.73 -1.94 2.84
CA SER A 14 10.09 -1.45 1.50
C SER A 14 11.39 -0.63 1.41
N GLY A 15 12.34 -0.88 2.31
CA GLY A 15 13.64 -0.23 2.37
C GLY A 15 13.71 1.00 3.29
N VAL A 16 12.64 1.33 4.02
CA VAL A 16 12.62 2.45 4.97
C VAL A 16 13.40 2.13 6.24
N ASN A 17 13.10 0.98 6.86
CA ASN A 17 13.76 0.54 8.08
C ASN A 17 14.44 -0.82 7.89
N PRO A 18 15.55 -1.10 8.61
CA PRO A 18 16.17 -2.40 8.60
C PRO A 18 15.24 -3.43 9.22
N MET A 19 15.15 -4.61 8.60
CA MET A 19 14.31 -5.70 9.07
C MET A 19 15.11 -7.00 9.12
N ALA A 20 14.93 -7.77 10.19
CA ALA A 20 15.67 -9.04 10.38
C ALA A 20 15.30 -10.07 9.30
N ASP A 21 14.04 -10.08 8.87
CA ASP A 21 13.60 -10.88 7.72
C ASP A 21 13.87 -10.14 6.42
N VAL A 22 14.86 -10.63 5.67
CA VAL A 22 15.26 -10.10 4.35
C VAL A 22 14.11 -10.05 3.33
N ARG A 23 13.06 -10.85 3.53
CA ARG A 23 11.87 -10.86 2.67
C ARG A 23 11.02 -9.61 2.86
N ALA A 24 11.03 -9.04 4.06
CA ALA A 24 10.28 -7.83 4.43
C ALA A 24 11.11 -6.55 4.26
N SER A 25 12.41 -6.64 3.97
CA SER A 25 13.30 -5.48 3.91
C SER A 25 13.14 -4.61 2.65
N SER A 26 12.70 -5.17 1.52
CA SER A 26 12.55 -4.41 0.27
C SER A 26 11.24 -4.75 -0.44
N LEU A 27 10.74 -3.80 -1.22
CA LEU A 27 9.50 -3.97 -1.99
C LEU A 27 9.61 -5.16 -2.96
N GLN A 28 10.76 -5.32 -3.62
CA GLN A 28 10.99 -6.42 -4.55
C GLN A 28 10.97 -7.79 -3.85
N CYS A 29 11.61 -7.89 -2.69
CA CYS A 29 11.59 -9.11 -1.88
C CYS A 29 10.17 -9.45 -1.41
N ALA A 30 9.42 -8.45 -0.97
CA ALA A 30 8.04 -8.60 -0.51
C ALA A 30 7.11 -9.08 -1.63
N ILE A 31 7.18 -8.45 -2.81
CA ILE A 31 6.41 -8.88 -4.00
C ILE A 31 6.74 -10.33 -4.36
N ARG A 32 8.03 -10.69 -4.43
CA ARG A 32 8.47 -12.05 -4.74
C ARG A 32 7.93 -13.06 -3.73
N PHE A 33 8.01 -12.74 -2.45
CA PHE A 33 7.52 -13.60 -1.39
C PHE A 33 5.99 -13.78 -1.46
N ALA A 34 5.24 -12.68 -1.51
CA ALA A 34 3.78 -12.70 -1.56
C ALA A 34 3.27 -13.48 -2.78
N LYS A 35 3.89 -13.30 -3.95
CA LYS A 35 3.54 -14.02 -5.18
C LYS A 35 3.84 -15.51 -5.09
N ASN A 36 5.05 -15.89 -4.65
CA ASN A 36 5.43 -17.30 -4.51
C ASN A 36 4.55 -18.05 -3.49
N TRP A 37 4.04 -17.31 -2.50
CA TRP A 37 3.15 -17.83 -1.49
C TRP A 37 1.68 -17.49 -1.77
N ASN A 38 1.31 -17.09 -2.99
CA ASN A 38 -0.08 -16.87 -3.39
C ASN A 38 -0.89 -16.11 -2.32
N LEU A 39 -0.28 -15.07 -1.75
CA LEU A 39 -0.91 -14.18 -0.77
C LEU A 39 -1.80 -13.18 -1.50
N PHE A 40 -2.72 -12.54 -0.77
CA PHE A 40 -3.62 -11.56 -1.36
C PHE A 40 -2.87 -10.28 -1.79
N GLY A 41 -1.89 -9.86 -1.01
CA GLY A 41 -1.16 -8.63 -1.27
C GLY A 41 -0.03 -8.36 -0.31
N ILE A 42 0.45 -7.12 -0.34
CA ILE A 42 1.45 -6.60 0.58
C ILE A 42 0.91 -5.39 1.33
N VAL A 43 1.46 -5.14 2.51
CA VAL A 43 1.29 -3.90 3.26
C VAL A 43 2.67 -3.27 3.39
N SER A 44 2.88 -2.09 2.82
CA SER A 44 4.18 -1.42 2.80
C SER A 44 4.17 -0.13 3.61
N ASP A 45 5.32 0.30 4.10
CA ASP A 45 5.49 1.71 4.50
C ASP A 45 5.12 2.61 3.31
N ALA A 46 4.46 3.74 3.59
CA ALA A 46 3.95 4.70 2.62
C ALA A 46 5.02 5.60 2.01
N ILE A 47 6.13 5.84 2.71
CA ILE A 47 7.20 6.76 2.26
C ILE A 47 7.68 6.47 0.82
N PRO A 48 7.96 5.21 0.43
CA PRO A 48 8.35 4.89 -0.94
C PRO A 48 7.28 5.22 -2.00
N PHE A 49 6.00 5.10 -1.65
CA PHE A 49 4.88 5.37 -2.56
C PHE A 49 4.61 6.86 -2.72
N VAL A 50 4.77 7.63 -1.64
CA VAL A 50 4.71 9.09 -1.70
C VAL A 50 5.85 9.64 -2.56
N HIS A 51 7.07 9.12 -2.40
CA HIS A 51 8.22 9.57 -3.19
C HIS A 51 8.23 9.05 -4.64
N CYS A 52 7.74 7.82 -4.86
CA CYS A 52 7.69 7.20 -6.17
C CYS A 52 6.33 6.52 -6.39
N PRO A 53 5.30 7.29 -6.79
CA PRO A 53 3.93 6.78 -6.98
C PRO A 53 3.85 5.61 -7.96
N ARG A 54 4.76 5.55 -8.94
CA ARG A 54 4.85 4.47 -9.94
C ARG A 54 5.06 3.08 -9.33
N LEU A 55 5.55 2.98 -8.10
CA LEU A 55 5.74 1.69 -7.41
C LEU A 55 4.42 0.96 -7.18
N ALA A 56 3.29 1.66 -7.01
CA ALA A 56 1.96 1.05 -6.93
C ALA A 56 1.64 0.22 -8.18
N GLY A 57 1.99 0.73 -9.36
CA GLY A 57 1.85 0.01 -10.63
C GLY A 57 2.70 -1.27 -10.69
N VAL A 58 3.89 -1.28 -10.07
CA VAL A 58 4.76 -2.47 -10.03
C VAL A 58 4.14 -3.59 -9.18
N VAL A 59 3.56 -3.23 -8.04
CA VAL A 59 2.86 -4.20 -7.17
C VAL A 59 1.63 -4.76 -7.88
N LYS A 60 0.83 -3.90 -8.50
CA LYS A 60 -0.40 -4.31 -9.21
C LYS A 60 -0.13 -5.13 -10.46
N ALA A 61 0.91 -4.80 -11.22
CA ALA A 61 1.37 -5.62 -12.35
C ALA A 61 1.82 -7.03 -11.91
N SER A 62 2.14 -7.21 -10.62
CA SER A 62 2.48 -8.52 -10.05
C SER A 62 1.25 -9.34 -9.62
N GLY A 63 0.03 -8.79 -9.75
CA GLY A 63 -1.22 -9.45 -9.38
C GLY A 63 -1.52 -9.41 -7.88
N LEU A 64 -0.91 -8.48 -7.14
CA LEU A 64 -1.03 -8.34 -5.69
C LEU A 64 -1.79 -7.06 -5.34
N ALA A 65 -2.59 -7.09 -4.28
CA ALA A 65 -3.12 -5.88 -3.68
C ALA A 65 -2.00 -5.08 -3.00
N CYS A 66 -2.04 -3.76 -3.13
CA CYS A 66 -1.05 -2.85 -2.60
C CYS A 66 -1.66 -1.98 -1.51
N PHE A 67 -1.35 -2.26 -0.24
CA PHE A 67 -1.80 -1.47 0.90
C PHE A 67 -0.60 -0.72 1.50
N THR A 68 -0.85 0.44 2.11
CA THR A 68 0.21 1.23 2.77
C THR A 68 -0.10 1.49 4.25
N TYR A 69 0.95 1.67 5.05
CA TYR A 69 0.90 2.13 6.45
C TYR A 69 1.99 3.18 6.70
N GLY A 70 1.99 3.74 7.90
CA GLY A 70 3.04 4.63 8.37
C GLY A 70 2.51 6.03 8.64
N THR A 71 3.32 6.85 9.29
CA THR A 71 2.91 8.20 9.69
C THR A 71 2.60 9.10 8.50
N ALA A 72 3.22 8.85 7.34
CA ALA A 72 2.97 9.60 6.12
C ALA A 72 1.52 9.48 5.62
N ASN A 73 0.83 8.37 5.92
CA ASN A 73 -0.58 8.18 5.56
C ASN A 73 -1.53 9.11 6.32
N ASN A 74 -1.09 9.67 7.46
CA ASN A 74 -1.92 10.61 8.23
C ASN A 74 -2.05 11.99 7.56
N ASP A 75 -1.25 12.27 6.52
CA ASP A 75 -1.44 13.44 5.66
C ASP A 75 -2.47 13.13 4.56
N PRO A 76 -3.61 13.86 4.50
CA PRO A 76 -4.65 13.63 3.50
C PRO A 76 -4.18 13.78 2.05
N GLU A 77 -3.20 14.65 1.77
CA GLU A 77 -2.70 14.80 0.39
C GLU A 77 -1.83 13.61 -0.03
N ASN A 78 -1.05 13.03 0.89
CA ASN A 78 -0.29 11.81 0.63
C ASN A 78 -1.24 10.64 0.37
N ALA A 79 -2.25 10.45 1.21
CA ALA A 79 -3.26 9.41 1.02
C ALA A 79 -3.96 9.52 -0.34
N LYS A 80 -4.30 10.74 -0.76
CA LYS A 80 -4.88 11.01 -2.08
C LYS A 80 -3.91 10.71 -3.23
N LEU A 81 -2.64 11.10 -3.09
CA LEU A 81 -1.59 10.79 -4.06
C LEU A 81 -1.40 9.28 -4.21
N GLU A 82 -1.40 8.53 -3.12
CA GLU A 82 -1.29 7.07 -3.11
C GLU A 82 -2.48 6.39 -3.80
N ILE A 83 -3.71 6.77 -3.43
CA ILE A 83 -4.93 6.26 -4.08
C ILE A 83 -4.93 6.59 -5.57
N ALA A 84 -4.57 7.81 -5.95
CA ALA A 84 -4.46 8.23 -7.35
C ALA A 84 -3.37 7.44 -8.11
N ALA A 85 -2.30 7.02 -7.43
CA ALA A 85 -1.24 6.18 -7.98
C ALA A 85 -1.67 4.71 -8.15
N GLY A 86 -2.80 4.32 -7.56
CA GLY A 86 -3.37 2.99 -7.65
C GLY A 86 -3.12 2.12 -6.42
N VAL A 87 -2.68 2.68 -5.28
CA VAL A 87 -2.72 1.97 -3.99
C VAL A 87 -4.17 1.59 -3.69
N ASP A 88 -4.41 0.35 -3.27
CA ASP A 88 -5.77 -0.19 -3.10
C ASP A 88 -6.36 0.17 -1.72
N ALA A 89 -5.53 0.41 -0.71
CA ALA A 89 -5.96 0.90 0.61
C ALA A 89 -4.83 1.61 1.38
N VAL A 90 -5.21 2.60 2.19
CA VAL A 90 -4.34 3.35 3.10
C VAL A 90 -4.75 3.09 4.55
N ILE A 91 -3.80 2.67 5.39
CA ILE A 91 -3.99 2.49 6.84
C ILE A 91 -3.59 3.78 7.56
N VAL A 92 -4.50 4.33 8.36
CA VAL A 92 -4.39 5.68 8.94
C VAL A 92 -4.83 5.70 10.41
N ASP A 93 -4.25 6.60 11.20
CA ASP A 93 -4.75 6.96 12.53
C ASP A 93 -5.76 8.11 12.43
N SER A 94 -5.52 9.06 11.51
CA SER A 94 -6.31 10.29 11.31
C SER A 94 -7.51 10.08 10.37
N VAL A 95 -8.38 9.11 10.70
CA VAL A 95 -9.47 8.64 9.83
C VAL A 95 -10.37 9.74 9.29
N LEU A 96 -10.80 10.69 10.14
CA LEU A 96 -11.74 11.74 9.72
C LEU A 96 -11.14 12.71 8.70
N ALA A 97 -9.86 13.08 8.88
CA ALA A 97 -9.18 14.02 8.00
C ALA A 97 -8.97 13.39 6.61
N VAL A 98 -8.43 12.16 6.59
CA VAL A 98 -8.17 11.44 5.34
C VAL A 98 -9.47 11.10 4.61
N ARG A 99 -10.50 10.63 5.33
CA ARG A 99 -11.81 10.33 4.71
C ARG A 99 -12.40 11.55 4.02
N LYS A 100 -12.36 12.73 4.65
CA LYS A 100 -12.90 13.97 4.06
C LYS A 100 -12.20 14.32 2.75
N GLU A 101 -10.88 14.19 2.70
CA GLU A 101 -10.13 14.50 1.48
C GLU A 101 -10.38 13.47 0.38
N LEU A 102 -10.39 12.17 0.70
CA LEU A 102 -10.65 11.12 -0.28
C LEU A 102 -12.08 11.19 -0.85
N THR A 103 -13.08 11.58 -0.05
CA THR A 103 -14.45 11.80 -0.55
C THR A 103 -14.51 12.97 -1.54
N LYS A 104 -13.87 14.10 -1.25
CA LYS A 104 -13.79 15.23 -2.19
C LYS A 104 -13.07 14.84 -3.47
N PHE A 105 -11.98 14.07 -3.36
CA PHE A 105 -11.23 13.58 -4.50
C PHE A 105 -12.10 12.70 -5.41
N ASP A 106 -12.84 11.74 -4.84
CA ASP A 106 -13.74 10.86 -5.60
C ASP A 106 -14.86 11.64 -6.33
N GLU A 107 -15.44 12.65 -5.68
CA GLU A 107 -16.39 13.57 -6.32
C GLU A 107 -15.76 14.33 -7.50
N SER A 108 -14.52 14.81 -7.34
CA SER A 108 -13.80 15.53 -8.40
C SER A 108 -13.44 14.66 -9.60
N VAL A 109 -13.19 13.36 -9.38
CA VAL A 109 -12.91 12.39 -10.45
C VAL A 109 -14.19 12.05 -11.22
N LYS A 110 -15.32 11.89 -10.54
CA LYS A 110 -16.64 11.62 -11.18
C LYS A 110 -17.19 12.81 -11.97
N ALA A 111 -16.78 14.03 -11.61
CA ALA A 111 -17.22 15.24 -12.30
C ALA A 111 -16.44 15.51 -13.61
N LYS A 112 -15.39 14.74 -13.90
CA LYS A 112 -14.62 14.79 -15.16
C LYS A 112 -15.06 13.67 -16.10
#